data_AF-A0A820HUE5-F1
#
_entry.id   AF-A0A820HUE5-F1
#
_cell.length_a   1.000
_cell.length_b   1.000
_cell.length_c   1.000
_cell.angle_alpha   90.00
_cell.angle_beta   90.00
_cell.angle_gamma   90.00
#
_symmetry.space_group_name_H-M   'P 1'
#
loop_
_entity.id
_entity.type
_entity.pdbx_description
1 polymer ?
#
loop_
_entity_poly.entity_id
_entity_poly.type
_entity_poly.pdbx_seq_one_letter_code
_entity_poly.pdbx_strand_id
1 'polypeptide(L)'
;MSSAGRSCVYKWSPQTNIITIVAGRENYQGTTSEYLSSPEGIYVDGNSGTVYVADYVNNRIQKWEKDAHNGTTVAGLSTGEGGSDHESLSEPSSVWVDDETLVVYVADSANERIQRWLYNASMGDTIAGGSGMNIDF
;
A
#
# COMPACT_ATOMS: atom_id res chain seq x y z
N MET A 1 -6.73 12.30 5.23
CA MET A 1 -7.48 11.65 6.32
C MET A 1 -8.01 10.34 5.77
N SER A 2 -7.50 9.18 6.21
CA SER A 2 -8.19 7.89 6.04
C SER A 2 -9.26 7.82 7.12
N SER A 3 -10.54 7.83 6.73
CA SER A 3 -11.64 7.65 7.68
C SER A 3 -12.08 6.20 7.62
N ALA A 4 -11.94 5.46 8.72
CA ALA A 4 -12.49 4.12 8.89
C ALA A 4 -13.96 4.11 8.42
N GLY A 5 -14.27 3.23 7.46
CA GLY A 5 -15.57 3.17 6.78
C GLY A 5 -15.59 3.70 5.35
N ARG A 6 -14.51 4.30 4.84
CA ARG A 6 -14.39 4.70 3.43
C ARG A 6 -13.23 3.96 2.75
N SER A 7 -13.58 3.17 1.72
CA SER A 7 -12.66 2.37 0.88
C SER A 7 -11.82 3.19 -0.10
N CYS A 8 -11.50 4.44 0.25
CA CYS A 8 -10.83 5.37 -0.64
C CYS A 8 -10.02 6.43 0.12
N VAL A 9 -9.02 6.96 -0.58
CA VAL A 9 -8.16 8.05 -0.10
C VAL A 9 -8.63 9.36 -0.69
N TYR A 10 -8.80 10.35 0.17
CA TYR A 10 -9.27 11.68 -0.21
C TYR A 10 -8.16 12.72 -0.14
N LYS A 11 -8.11 13.58 -1.15
CA LYS A 11 -7.32 14.80 -1.16
C LYS A 11 -8.25 16.00 -0.96
N TRP A 12 -7.92 16.85 0.00
CA TRP A 12 -8.60 18.14 0.21
C TRP A 12 -7.72 19.27 -0.32
N SER A 13 -8.36 20.21 -1.02
CA SER A 13 -7.74 21.43 -1.52
C SER A 13 -8.13 22.62 -0.63
N PRO A 14 -7.22 23.20 0.18
CA PRO A 14 -7.52 24.36 1.01
C PRO A 14 -7.94 25.59 0.23
N GLN A 15 -7.44 25.75 -1.00
CA GLN A 15 -7.68 26.93 -1.82
C GLN A 15 -9.10 26.94 -2.40
N THR A 16 -9.62 25.78 -2.76
CA THR A 16 -10.94 25.65 -3.42
C THR A 16 -12.00 25.05 -2.50
N ASN A 17 -11.60 24.54 -1.33
CA ASN A 17 -12.42 23.74 -0.43
C ASN A 17 -13.08 22.52 -1.10
N ILE A 18 -12.43 21.96 -2.12
CA ILE A 18 -12.88 20.77 -2.85
C ILE A 18 -12.20 19.53 -2.27
N ILE A 19 -12.95 18.43 -2.16
CA ILE A 19 -12.44 17.10 -1.84
C ILE A 19 -12.53 16.22 -3.09
N THR A 20 -11.44 15.55 -3.44
CA THR A 20 -11.38 14.59 -4.55
C THR A 20 -10.89 13.23 -4.06
N ILE A 21 -11.29 12.16 -4.73
CA ILE A 21 -10.73 10.83 -4.53
C ILE A 21 -9.42 10.73 -5.30
N VAL A 22 -8.38 10.19 -4.66
CA VAL A 22 -7.06 9.97 -5.28
C VAL A 22 -6.65 8.50 -5.31
N ALA A 23 -7.34 7.64 -4.57
CA ALA A 23 -7.20 6.19 -4.67
C ALA A 23 -8.48 5.49 -4.20
N GLY A 24 -8.84 4.39 -4.87
CA GLY A 24 -10.06 3.61 -4.59
C GLY A 24 -11.33 4.25 -5.16
N ARG A 25 -12.48 3.68 -4.81
CA ARG A 25 -13.81 4.17 -5.18
C ARG A 25 -14.75 4.17 -3.99
N GLU A 26 -15.71 5.10 -4.01
CA GLU A 26 -16.71 5.20 -2.96
C GLU A 26 -17.69 4.03 -2.95
N ASN A 27 -18.22 3.71 -1.76
CA ASN A 27 -19.34 2.80 -1.54
C ASN A 27 -19.15 1.33 -1.95
N TYR A 28 -17.94 0.93 -2.35
CA TYR A 28 -17.62 -0.44 -2.71
C TYR A 28 -16.24 -0.85 -2.16
N GLN A 29 -16.22 -1.95 -1.41
CA GLN A 29 -15.00 -2.72 -1.16
C GLN A 29 -14.84 -3.76 -2.27
N GLY A 30 -13.60 -4.06 -2.63
CA GLY A 30 -13.32 -5.07 -3.65
C GLY A 30 -11.84 -5.36 -3.75
N THR A 31 -11.52 -6.47 -4.41
CA THR A 31 -10.15 -6.93 -4.63
C THR A 31 -9.63 -6.54 -6.01
N THR A 32 -10.47 -6.04 -6.92
CA THR A 32 -9.99 -5.53 -8.21
C THR A 32 -9.16 -4.25 -8.02
N SER A 33 -8.39 -3.87 -9.04
CA SER A 33 -7.47 -2.73 -8.97
C SER A 33 -8.15 -1.38 -8.73
N GLU A 34 -9.46 -1.28 -8.98
CA GLU A 34 -10.26 -0.07 -8.79
C GLU A 34 -10.63 0.18 -7.33
N TYR A 35 -10.62 -0.85 -6.49
CA TYR A 35 -11.13 -0.79 -5.12
C TYR A 35 -10.02 -1.01 -4.08
N LEU A 36 -10.28 -0.47 -2.90
CA LEU A 36 -9.52 -0.74 -1.69
C LEU A 36 -10.47 -1.35 -0.66
N SER A 37 -9.92 -1.95 0.39
CA SER A 37 -10.65 -2.53 1.49
C SER A 37 -9.98 -2.16 2.82
N SER A 38 -10.64 -1.30 3.58
CA SER A 38 -10.16 -0.70 4.83
C SER A 38 -8.73 -0.15 4.76
N PRO A 39 -8.40 0.74 3.82
CA PRO A 39 -7.04 1.25 3.69
C PRO A 39 -6.59 2.02 4.95
N GLU A 40 -5.39 1.74 5.45
CA GLU A 40 -4.89 2.32 6.70
C GLU A 40 -3.84 3.42 6.47
N GLY A 41 -2.62 3.02 6.10
CA GLY A 41 -1.49 3.90 5.84
C GLY A 41 -1.36 4.32 4.38
N ILE A 42 -0.81 5.52 4.17
CA ILE A 42 -0.54 6.06 2.83
C ILE A 42 0.84 6.71 2.78
N TYR A 43 1.45 6.66 1.59
CA TYR A 43 2.59 7.48 1.21
C TYR A 43 2.23 8.29 -0.05
N VAL A 44 2.71 9.52 -0.16
CA VAL A 44 2.46 10.39 -1.31
C VAL A 44 3.81 10.90 -1.82
N ASP A 45 4.15 10.56 -3.05
CA ASP A 45 5.28 11.17 -3.76
C ASP A 45 4.93 12.63 -4.06
N GLY A 46 5.68 13.55 -3.46
CA GLY A 46 5.46 14.99 -3.57
C GLY A 46 5.75 15.55 -4.97
N ASN A 47 6.56 14.87 -5.78
CA ASN A 47 6.95 15.31 -7.11
C ASN A 47 5.94 14.87 -8.17
N SER A 48 5.55 13.59 -8.17
CA SER A 48 4.61 13.03 -9.15
C SER A 48 3.14 13.18 -8.71
N GLY A 49 2.88 13.25 -7.42
CA GLY A 49 1.54 13.15 -6.84
C GLY A 49 1.00 11.72 -6.77
N THR A 50 1.84 10.72 -6.97
CA THR A 50 1.50 9.30 -6.88
C THR A 50 1.26 8.88 -5.43
N VAL A 51 0.22 8.09 -5.21
CA VAL A 51 -0.22 7.66 -3.88
C VAL A 51 -0.01 6.16 -3.74
N TYR A 52 0.66 5.75 -2.68
CA TYR A 52 0.78 4.36 -2.26
C TYR A 52 -0.11 4.14 -1.05
N VAL A 53 -0.85 3.04 -1.05
CA VAL A 53 -1.86 2.75 -0.03
C VAL A 53 -1.65 1.35 0.51
N ALA A 54 -1.59 1.23 1.82
CA ALA A 54 -1.72 -0.05 2.52
C ALA A 54 -3.18 -0.48 2.46
N ASP A 55 -3.48 -1.38 1.51
CA ASP A 55 -4.80 -1.94 1.27
C ASP A 55 -5.01 -3.12 2.24
N TYR A 56 -5.19 -2.76 3.51
CA TYR A 56 -5.04 -3.61 4.69
C TYR A 56 -5.81 -4.94 4.60
N VAL A 57 -7.12 -4.91 4.32
CA VAL A 57 -7.91 -6.17 4.22
C VAL A 57 -7.52 -6.98 2.99
N ASN A 58 -7.07 -6.33 1.91
CA ASN A 58 -6.62 -7.00 0.71
C ASN A 58 -5.12 -7.36 0.76
N ASN A 59 -4.46 -7.31 1.93
CA ASN A 59 -3.09 -7.82 2.13
C ASN A 59 -2.07 -7.38 1.06
N ARG A 60 -2.15 -6.14 0.60
CA ARG A 60 -1.33 -5.63 -0.50
C ARG A 60 -1.04 -4.14 -0.37
N ILE A 61 -0.02 -3.69 -1.09
CA ILE A 61 0.23 -2.27 -1.31
C ILE A 61 -0.20 -1.89 -2.73
N GLN A 62 -1.08 -0.91 -2.84
CA GLN A 62 -1.57 -0.38 -4.11
C GLN A 62 -0.92 0.98 -4.43
N LYS A 63 -0.31 1.08 -5.60
CA LYS A 63 0.18 2.34 -6.19
C LYS A 63 -0.88 2.93 -7.12
N TRP A 64 -1.16 4.21 -6.95
CA TRP A 64 -2.08 5.00 -7.78
C TRP A 64 -1.34 6.20 -8.33
N GLU A 65 -1.06 6.16 -9.63
CA GLU A 65 -0.51 7.34 -10.32
C GLU A 65 -1.50 8.50 -10.24
N LYS A 66 -0.98 9.73 -10.32
CA LYS A 66 -1.82 10.92 -10.33
C LYS A 66 -2.92 10.81 -11.40
N ASP A 67 -4.16 11.05 -10.97
CA ASP A 67 -5.37 11.02 -11.80
C ASP A 67 -5.71 9.64 -12.41
N ALA A 68 -5.06 8.56 -11.96
CA ALA A 68 -5.37 7.20 -12.40
C ALA A 68 -6.72 6.71 -11.86
N HIS A 69 -7.38 5.85 -12.66
CA HIS A 69 -8.65 5.22 -12.27
C HIS A 69 -8.48 3.87 -11.57
N ASN A 70 -7.30 3.25 -11.70
CA ASN A 70 -6.99 1.93 -11.18
C ASN A 70 -5.63 1.98 -10.47
N GLY A 71 -5.49 1.20 -9.41
CA GLY A 71 -4.22 0.95 -8.74
C GLY A 71 -3.42 -0.18 -9.40
N THR A 72 -2.13 -0.22 -9.09
CA THR A 72 -1.22 -1.31 -9.43
C THR A 72 -0.67 -1.91 -8.14
N THR A 73 -0.71 -3.23 -8.00
CA THR A 73 -0.10 -3.91 -6.84
C THR A 73 1.41 -3.84 -6.96
N VAL A 74 2.08 -3.29 -5.95
CA VAL A 74 3.55 -3.14 -5.92
C VAL A 74 4.22 -3.93 -4.79
N ALA A 75 3.43 -4.47 -3.85
CA ALA A 75 3.86 -5.45 -2.86
C ALA A 75 2.66 -6.31 -2.42
N GLY A 76 2.91 -7.59 -2.15
CA GLY A 76 1.87 -8.59 -1.91
C GLY A 76 1.24 -9.13 -3.19
N LEU A 77 0.27 -10.03 -3.04
CA LEU A 77 -0.41 -10.67 -4.16
C LEU A 77 -1.51 -9.78 -4.74
N SER A 78 -1.63 -9.74 -6.07
CA SER A 78 -2.68 -8.96 -6.74
C SER A 78 -4.10 -9.49 -6.48
N THR A 79 -4.22 -10.77 -6.11
CA THR A 79 -5.48 -11.40 -5.65
C THR A 79 -5.98 -10.82 -4.34
N GLY A 80 -5.08 -10.25 -3.54
CA GLY A 80 -5.33 -9.75 -2.20
C GLY A 80 -5.36 -10.83 -1.10
N GLU A 81 -4.98 -12.06 -1.45
CA GLU A 81 -4.82 -13.14 -0.48
C GLU A 81 -3.62 -12.86 0.44
N GLY A 82 -3.83 -13.06 1.74
CA GLY A 82 -2.80 -12.88 2.75
C GLY A 82 -1.96 -14.13 2.99
N GLY A 83 -0.78 -13.95 3.55
CA GLY A 83 0.14 -15.03 3.90
C GLY A 83 1.39 -14.53 4.62
N SER A 84 2.29 -15.45 4.96
CA SER A 84 3.53 -15.18 5.72
C SER A 84 4.82 -15.45 4.93
N ASP A 85 4.71 -15.95 3.69
CA ASP A 85 5.85 -16.06 2.79
C ASP A 85 6.32 -14.69 2.30
N HIS A 86 7.33 -14.66 1.44
CA HIS A 86 7.92 -13.42 0.97
C HIS A 86 7.15 -12.78 -0.20
N GLU A 87 6.21 -13.49 -0.82
CA GLU A 87 5.36 -13.02 -1.94
C GLU A 87 4.07 -12.38 -1.43
N SER A 88 3.65 -12.76 -0.22
CA SER A 88 2.44 -12.30 0.44
C SER A 88 2.72 -11.35 1.60
N LEU A 89 1.69 -10.60 1.97
CA LEU A 89 1.63 -9.78 3.18
C LEU A 89 0.46 -10.28 4.02
N SER A 90 0.36 -9.82 5.25
CA SER A 90 -0.77 -10.04 6.13
C SER A 90 -1.05 -8.75 6.90
N GLU A 91 -2.22 -8.17 6.60
CA GLU A 91 -2.72 -6.96 7.26
C GLU A 91 -1.70 -5.80 7.29
N PRO A 92 -1.18 -5.37 6.11
CA PRO A 92 -0.21 -4.29 6.06
C PRO A 92 -0.85 -2.98 6.56
N SER A 93 -0.25 -2.36 7.56
CA SER A 93 -0.81 -1.14 8.19
C SER A 93 -0.22 0.15 7.62
N SER A 94 1.00 0.10 7.10
CA SER A 94 1.72 1.29 6.65
C SER A 94 2.69 0.99 5.51
N VAL A 95 2.97 2.04 4.73
CA VAL A 95 3.87 2.02 3.59
C VAL A 95 4.74 3.27 3.60
N TRP A 96 6.02 3.10 3.28
CA TRP A 96 6.93 4.18 2.93
C TRP A 96 7.67 3.82 1.64
N VAL A 97 7.97 4.80 0.80
CA VAL A 97 8.62 4.58 -0.49
C VAL A 97 9.82 5.51 -0.60
N ASP A 98 10.93 4.96 -1.05
CA ASP A 98 12.06 5.76 -1.52
C ASP A 98 11.76 6.21 -2.96
N ASP A 99 11.49 7.51 -3.14
CA ASP A 99 11.09 8.05 -4.45
C ASP A 99 12.21 8.01 -5.50
N GLU A 100 13.49 7.89 -5.12
CA GLU A 100 14.60 7.80 -6.06
C GLU A 100 14.78 6.37 -6.58
N THR A 101 14.68 5.38 -5.68
CA THR A 101 14.92 3.97 -6.00
C THR A 101 13.65 3.17 -6.26
N LEU A 102 12.49 3.74 -5.92
CA LEU A 102 11.16 3.11 -5.91
C LEU A 102 11.07 1.86 -5.02
N VAL A 103 11.95 1.74 -4.03
CA VAL A 103 11.90 0.67 -3.03
C VAL A 103 10.75 0.93 -2.07
N VAL A 104 9.90 -0.09 -1.88
CA VAL A 104 8.73 -0.03 -1.01
C VAL A 104 9.04 -0.73 0.31
N TYR A 105 8.78 -0.04 1.41
CA TYR A 105 8.91 -0.56 2.77
C TYR A 105 7.52 -0.69 3.37
N VAL A 106 7.20 -1.87 3.90
CA VAL A 106 5.86 -2.21 4.35
C VAL A 106 5.89 -2.67 5.79
N ALA A 107 5.04 -2.09 6.63
CA ALA A 107 4.73 -2.63 7.94
C ALA A 107 3.72 -3.77 7.76
N ASP A 108 4.23 -5.00 7.69
CA ASP A 108 3.48 -6.24 7.49
C ASP A 108 2.99 -6.76 8.85
N SER A 109 1.98 -6.07 9.40
CA SER A 109 1.70 -6.03 10.84
C SER A 109 1.34 -7.37 11.45
N ALA A 110 0.48 -8.17 10.80
CA ALA A 110 0.07 -9.47 11.35
C ALA A 110 1.21 -10.50 11.28
N ASN A 111 2.21 -10.26 10.44
CA ASN A 111 3.46 -11.03 10.40
C ASN A 111 4.56 -10.43 11.30
N GLU A 112 4.27 -9.36 12.05
CA GLU A 112 5.18 -8.69 12.99
C GLU A 112 6.54 -8.32 12.36
N ARG A 113 6.54 -7.89 11.11
CA ARG A 113 7.77 -7.62 10.34
C ARG A 113 7.68 -6.37 9.46
N ILE A 114 8.84 -5.92 9.04
CA ILE A 114 9.04 -4.91 8.00
C ILE A 114 9.59 -5.61 6.76
N GLN A 115 8.84 -5.56 5.68
CA GLN A 115 9.23 -6.09 4.38
C GLN A 115 9.76 -4.97 3.49
N ARG A 116 10.86 -5.22 2.80
CA ARG A 116 11.42 -4.35 1.74
C ARG A 116 11.19 -5.01 0.39
N TRP A 117 10.54 -4.31 -0.52
CA TRP A 117 10.28 -4.75 -1.88
C TRP A 117 11.04 -3.86 -2.85
N LEU A 118 11.96 -4.45 -3.61
CA LEU A 118 12.68 -3.73 -4.66
C LEU A 118 11.74 -3.41 -5.83
N TYR A 119 12.09 -2.40 -6.63
CA TYR A 119 11.30 -2.00 -7.78
C TYR A 119 11.02 -3.20 -8.72
N ASN A 120 9.73 -3.46 -8.99
CA ASN A 120 9.22 -4.58 -9.79
C ASN A 120 9.60 -5.99 -9.28
N ALA A 121 9.99 -6.14 -8.02
CA ALA A 121 10.20 -7.45 -7.42
C ALA A 121 8.86 -8.20 -7.24
N SER A 122 8.88 -9.52 -7.39
CA SER A 122 7.73 -10.39 -7.12
C SER A 122 7.61 -10.82 -5.66
N MET A 123 8.65 -10.56 -4.85
CA MET A 123 8.70 -10.89 -3.43
C MET A 123 9.53 -9.85 -2.68
N GLY A 124 9.31 -9.74 -1.37
CA GLY A 124 10.06 -8.88 -0.47
C GLY A 124 11.15 -9.60 0.32
N ASP A 125 12.00 -8.81 0.96
CA ASP A 125 12.95 -9.25 1.97
C ASP A 125 12.49 -8.77 3.35
N THR A 126 12.53 -9.64 4.36
CA THR A 126 12.33 -9.19 5.74
C THR A 126 13.59 -8.45 6.21
N ILE A 127 13.46 -7.16 6.51
CA ILE A 127 14.59 -6.30 6.94
C ILE A 127 14.55 -5.94 8.42
N ALA A 128 13.40 -6.15 9.09
CA ALA A 128 13.24 -6.04 10.52
C ALA A 128 12.01 -6.84 10.96
N GLY A 129 11.99 -7.36 12.19
CA GLY A 129 10.87 -8.14 12.71
C GLY A 129 10.74 -9.56 12.11
N GLY A 130 9.73 -10.31 12.58
CA GLY A 130 9.70 -11.78 12.54
C GLY A 130 10.77 -12.45 13.43
N SER A 131 10.78 -13.79 13.52
CA SER A 131 11.88 -14.59 14.10
C SER A 131 13.02 -14.78 13.10
N GLY A 132 13.55 -13.67 12.58
CA GLY A 132 14.45 -13.56 11.44
C GLY A 132 15.40 -14.74 11.21
N MET A 133 15.18 -15.48 10.13
CA MET A 133 16.29 -16.00 9.34
C MET A 133 16.34 -15.08 8.11
N ASN A 134 17.23 -14.10 8.02
CA ASN A 134 18.68 -14.23 8.02
C ASN A 134 19.36 -13.00 8.64
N ILE A 135 20.27 -13.25 9.57
CA ILE A 135 21.52 -12.51 9.68
C ILE A 135 22.32 -12.79 8.41
N ASP A 136 22.67 -11.75 7.66
CA ASP A 136 23.99 -11.61 7.03
C ASP A 136 24.09 -10.19 6.43
N PHE A 137 24.87 -9.35 7.11
CA PHE A 137 25.40 -8.08 6.59
C PHE A 137 26.71 -8.34 5.86
#